data_AF-A0A7C2QHM5-F1
#
_entry.id   AF-A0A7C2QHM5-F1
#
_cell.length_a   1.000
_cell.length_b   1.000
_cell.length_c   1.000
_cell.angle_alpha   90.00
_cell.angle_beta   90.00
_cell.angle_gamma   90.00
#
_symmetry.space_group_name_H-M   'P 1'
#
loop_
_entity.id
_entity.type
_entity.pdbx_description
1 polymer ?
#
loop_
_entity_poly.entity_id
_entity_poly.type
_entity_poly.pdbx_seq_one_letter_code
_entity_poly.pdbx_strand_id
1 'polypeptide(L)' 'WNQFKEGLDYAIYLTTACEYDGSLSGARVHEAVSWMKVKAGARKVTVYGDATITLPLIIAAAME' A
#
# COMPACT_ATOMS: atom_id res chain seq x y z
N TRP A 1 0.20 -13.67 -6.23
CA TRP A 1 1.58 -13.16 -6.04
C TRP A 1 1.98 -12.29 -7.22
N ASN A 2 2.06 -10.97 -7.01
CA ASN A 2 2.39 -10.03 -8.09
C ASN A 2 3.88 -10.00 -8.44
N GLN A 3 4.76 -10.51 -7.57
CA GLN A 3 6.18 -10.67 -7.86
C GLN A 3 6.48 -11.57 -9.07
N PHE A 4 5.58 -12.50 -9.39
CA PHE A 4 5.69 -13.36 -10.58
C PHE A 4 4.98 -12.77 -11.81
N LYS A 5 4.50 -11.54 -11.68
CA LYS A 5 3.76 -10.79 -12.72
C LYS A 5 4.36 -9.39 -12.89
N GLU A 6 5.68 -9.27 -12.74
CA GLU A 6 6.44 -8.03 -12.91
C GLU A 6 6.10 -6.90 -11.91
N GLY A 7 5.30 -7.20 -10.88
CA GLY A 7 4.88 -6.24 -9.85
C GLY A 7 3.67 -5.37 -10.25
N LEU A 8 3.03 -4.77 -9.25
CA LEU A 8 1.88 -3.87 -9.45
C LEU A 8 2.30 -2.49 -9.98
N ASP A 9 1.48 -1.92 -10.87
CA ASP A 9 1.59 -0.52 -11.34
C ASP A 9 0.99 0.49 -10.36
N TYR A 10 0.05 0.06 -9.51
CA TYR A 10 -0.62 0.87 -8.49
C TYR A 10 -0.74 0.11 -7.17
N ALA A 11 -0.51 0.79 -6.05
CA ALA A 11 -0.68 0.19 -4.73
C ALA A 11 -1.04 1.23 -3.65
N ILE A 12 -2.11 0.96 -2.91
CA ILE A 12 -2.52 1.76 -1.75
C ILE A 12 -2.58 0.81 -0.56
N TYR A 13 -1.77 1.06 0.48
CA TYR A 13 -1.89 0.34 1.75
C TYR A 13 -2.68 1.21 2.74
N LEU A 14 -3.70 0.63 3.37
CA LEU A 14 -4.40 1.20 4.51
C LEU A 14 -4.00 0.40 5.74
N THR A 15 -3.35 1.03 6.71
CA THR A 15 -2.84 0.31 7.88
C THR A 15 -2.85 1.18 9.13
N THR A 16 -3.07 0.54 10.28
CA THR A 16 -2.85 1.13 11.60
C THR A 16 -1.51 0.71 12.19
N ALA A 17 -0.80 -0.23 11.57
CA ALA A 17 0.46 -0.77 12.05
C ALA A 17 1.63 0.15 11.69
N CYS A 18 2.62 0.20 12.59
CA CYS A 18 3.82 1.01 12.45
C CYS A 18 5.01 0.18 11.98
N GLU A 19 5.95 0.82 11.28
CA GLU A 19 7.11 0.16 10.67
C GLU A 19 8.18 -0.30 11.69
N TYR A 20 8.19 0.24 12.92
CA TYR A 20 9.29 0.06 13.88
C TYR A 20 9.51 -1.39 14.33
N ASP A 21 8.47 -2.22 14.26
CA ASP A 21 8.53 -3.62 14.71
C ASP A 21 9.01 -4.58 13.61
N GLY A 22 9.26 -4.07 12.39
CA GLY A 22 9.67 -4.87 11.23
C GLY A 22 8.61 -5.88 10.77
N SER A 23 7.35 -5.70 11.18
CA SER A 23 6.25 -6.58 10.78
C SER A 23 5.84 -6.35 9.33
N LEU A 24 5.31 -7.40 8.69
CA LEU A 24 4.73 -7.27 7.35
C LEU A 24 3.52 -6.31 7.33
N SER A 25 2.76 -6.23 8.42
CA SER A 25 1.61 -5.33 8.54
C SER A 25 2.00 -3.85 8.61
N GLY A 26 3.17 -3.56 9.21
CA GLY A 26 3.74 -2.22 9.32
C GLY A 26 4.64 -1.83 8.15
N ALA A 27 5.03 -2.79 7.30
CA ALA A 27 5.85 -2.56 6.12
C ALA A 27 5.18 -1.57 5.16
N ARG A 28 5.88 -0.47 4.86
CA ARG A 28 5.40 0.51 3.88
C ARG A 28 5.43 -0.08 2.48
N VAL A 29 4.64 0.50 1.57
CA VAL A 29 4.63 0.06 0.16
C VAL A 29 6.00 0.17 -0.52
N HIS A 30 6.91 1.01 -0.01
CA HIS A 30 8.29 1.08 -0.53
C HIS A 30 9.04 -0.24 -0.35
N GLU A 31 8.81 -0.95 0.76
CA GLU A 31 9.47 -2.22 1.02
C GLU A 31 8.97 -3.27 0.03
N ALA A 32 7.69 -3.25 -0.32
CA ALA A 32 7.14 -4.14 -1.34
C ALA A 32 7.81 -4.00 -2.73
N VAL A 33 8.50 -2.88 -3.00
CA VAL A 33 9.32 -2.70 -4.22
C VAL A 33 10.60 -3.52 -4.17
N SER A 34 11.27 -3.63 -3.02
CA SER A 34 12.52 -4.40 -2.90
C SER A 34 12.29 -5.90 -3.18
N TRP A 35 11.06 -6.36 -2.95
CA TRP A 35 10.62 -7.74 -3.22
C TRP A 35 9.95 -7.93 -4.59
N MET A 36 10.00 -6.94 -5.48
CA MET A 36 9.32 -6.93 -6.78
C MET A 36 7.80 -7.16 -6.73
N LYS A 37 7.15 -6.96 -5.58
CA LYS A 37 5.68 -7.06 -5.47
C LYS A 37 4.98 -5.84 -6.08
N VAL A 38 5.67 -4.70 -6.10
CA VAL A 38 5.24 -3.41 -6.66
C VAL A 38 6.37 -2.87 -7.55
N LYS A 39 6.05 -2.30 -8.71
CA LYS A 39 7.05 -1.74 -9.62
C LYS A 39 7.74 -0.52 -9.00
N ALA A 40 9.01 -0.30 -9.35
CA ALA A 40 9.75 0.88 -8.89
C ALA A 40 9.06 2.19 -9.31
N GLY A 41 8.57 2.27 -10.56
CA GLY A 41 7.82 3.40 -11.11
C GLY A 41 6.32 3.42 -10.78
N ALA A 42 5.82 2.48 -9.97
CA ALA A 42 4.40 2.43 -9.60
C ALA A 42 3.94 3.68 -8.85
N ARG A 43 2.70 4.11 -9.08
CA ARG A 43 2.02 5.11 -8.22
C ARG A 43 1.58 4.40 -6.94
N LYS A 44 2.18 4.79 -5.82
CA LYS A 44 2.01 4.07 -4.56
C LYS A 44 1.95 5.00 -3.36
N VAL A 45 1.15 4.64 -2.37
CA VAL A 45 1.03 5.38 -1.10
C VAL A 45 0.69 4.45 0.06
N THR A 46 1.19 4.77 1.24
CA THR A 46 0.77 4.16 2.51
C THR A 46 -0.04 5.19 3.28
N VAL A 47 -1.27 4.86 3.63
CA VAL A 47 -2.18 5.70 4.41
C VAL A 47 -2.28 5.11 5.81
N TYR A 48 -1.88 5.91 6.79
CA TYR A 48 -2.01 5.54 8.19
C TYR A 48 -3.38 5.92 8.72
N GLY A 49 -4.13 4.94 9.22
CA GLY A 49 -5.46 5.14 9.77
C GLY A 49 -6.33 3.89 9.68
N ASP A 50 -7.45 3.91 10.42
CA ASP A 50 -8.41 2.82 10.37
C ASP A 50 -9.09 2.77 8.99
N ALA A 51 -9.25 1.57 8.44
CA ALA A 51 -9.87 1.36 7.14
C ALA A 51 -11.33 1.83 7.11
N THR A 52 -12.06 1.71 8.22
CA THR A 52 -13.47 2.14 8.33
C THR A 52 -13.65 3.65 8.18
N ILE A 53 -12.60 4.43 8.44
CA ILE A 53 -12.58 5.88 8.29
C ILE A 53 -11.99 6.27 6.93
N THR A 54 -10.84 5.68 6.59
CA THR A 54 -10.06 6.11 5.41
C THR A 54 -10.64 5.59 4.09
N LEU A 55 -11.17 4.37 4.05
CA LEU A 55 -11.69 3.77 2.81
C LEU A 55 -12.90 4.53 2.24
N PRO A 56 -13.93 4.93 3.03
CA PRO A 56 -15.04 5.70 2.49
C PRO A 56 -14.62 7.05 1.89
N LEU A 57 -13.64 7.74 2.48
CA LEU A 57 -13.13 9.01 1.98
C LEU A 57 -12.40 8.85 0.64
N ILE A 58 -11.60 7.79 0.50
CA ILE A 58 -10.90 7.47 -0.75
C ILE A 58 -11.91 7.13 -1.84
N ILE A 59 -12.93 6.32 -1.53
CA ILE A 59 -13.99 5.96 -2.48
C ILE A 59 -14.74 7.20 -2.93
N ALA A 60 -15.16 8.07 -2.01
CA ALA A 60 -15.82 9.32 -2.34
C ALA A 60 -14.97 10.16 -3.31
N ALA A 61 -13.69 10.39 -2.99
CA ALA A 61 -12.80 11.17 -3.85
C ALA A 61 -12.47 10.51 -5.21
N ALA A 62 -12.61 9.19 -5.34
CA ALA A 62 -12.34 8.46 -6.58
C ALA A 62 -13.58 8.31 -7.48
N MET A 63 -14.78 8.47 -6.91
CA MET A 63 -16.06 8.38 -7.62
C MET A 63 -16.63 9.73 -8.05
N GLU A 64 -16.12 10.83 -7.48
CA GLU A 64 -16.32 12.20 -7.96
C GLU A 64 -15.51 12.46 -9.25
#